data_AF-A0A2K3K4Y8-F1
#
_entry.id   AF-A0A2K3K4Y8-F1
#
_cell.length_a   1.000
_cell.length_b   1.000
_cell.length_c   1.000
_cell.angle_alpha   90.00
_cell.angle_beta   90.00
_cell.angle_gamma   90.00
#
_symmetry.space_group_name_H-M   'P 1'
#
loop_
_entity.id
_entity.type
_entity.pdbx_description
1 polymer ?
#
loop_
_entity_poly.entity_id
_entity_poly.type
_entity_poly.pdbx_seq_one_letter_code
_entity_poly.pdbx_strand_id
1 'polypeptide(L)' 'MSSISAEQVKIFYWKKIICRFGLPKYIVSDNGTQFASEKVVEFCRSKGIQNTFISVEHPQANGQAE' A
#
# COMPACT_ATOMS: atom_id res chain seq x y z
N MET A 1 -21.05 -0.08 0.87
CA MET A 1 -19.92 0.69 0.32
C MET A 1 -18.86 0.85 1.40
N SER A 2 -17.89 -0.06 1.43
CA SER A 2 -16.81 -0.02 2.43
C SER A 2 -15.79 1.02 1.98
N SER A 3 -15.93 2.27 2.43
CA SER A 3 -14.93 3.30 2.16
C SER A 3 -13.67 2.99 2.98
N ILE A 4 -12.68 2.34 2.38
CA ILE A 4 -11.39 2.12 3.03
C ILE A 4 -10.68 3.48 3.08
N SER A 5 -10.62 4.06 4.27
CA SER A 5 -9.91 5.32 4.54
C SER A 5 -8.39 5.11 4.52
N ALA A 6 -7.64 6.17 4.22
CA ALA A 6 -6.17 6.20 4.29
C ALA A 6 -5.63 5.71 5.65
N GLU A 7 -6.39 5.89 6.73
CA GLU A 7 -6.02 5.38 8.06
C GLU A 7 -6.04 3.85 8.15
N GLN A 8 -7.00 3.19 7.50
CA GLN A 8 -7.07 1.74 7.44
C GLN A 8 -5.89 1.17 6.66
N VAL A 9 -5.47 1.85 5.59
CA VAL A 9 -4.27 1.47 4.82
C VAL A 9 -3.00 1.57 5.66
N LYS A 10 -2.84 2.66 6.44
CA LYS A 10 -1.69 2.79 7.37
C LYS A 10 -1.67 1.67 8.41
N ILE A 11 -2.82 1.35 9.01
CA ILE A 11 -2.95 0.26 9.98
C ILE A 11 -2.60 -1.09 9.33
N PHE A 12 -3.05 -1.32 8.10
CA PHE A 12 -2.73 -2.51 7.33
C PHE A 12 -1.22 -2.64 7.11
N TYR A 13 -0.55 -1.62 6.58
CA TYR A 13 0.90 -1.63 6.38
C TYR A 13 1.65 -1.88 7.68
N TRP A 14 1.24 -1.23 8.77
CA TRP A 14 1.90 -1.43 10.06
C TRP A 14 1.73 -2.86 10.58
N LYS A 15 0.49 -3.34 10.71
CA LYS A 15 0.20 -4.63 11.36
C LYS A 15 0.53 -5.84 10.48
N LYS A 16 0.27 -5.74 9.18
CA LYS A 16 0.38 -6.88 8.26
C LYS A 16 1.74 -6.95 7.57
N ILE A 17 2.40 -5.82 7.37
CA ILE A 17 3.71 -5.78 6.69
C ILE A 17 4.82 -5.53 7.70
N ILE A 18 4.85 -4.34 8.31
CA ILE A 18 6.00 -3.87 9.10
C ILE A 18 6.23 -4.74 10.35
N CYS A 19 5.18 -4.98 11.15
CA CYS A 19 5.31 -5.80 12.35
C CYS A 19 5.60 -7.28 12.06
N ARG A 20 5.27 -7.78 10.87
CA ARG A 20 5.40 -9.20 10.53
C ARG A 20 6.69 -9.54 9.81
N PHE A 21 7.11 -8.69 8.88
CA PHE A 21 8.26 -8.92 8.00
C PHE A 21 9.41 -7.95 8.25
N GLY A 22 9.23 -6.97 9.15
CA GLY A 22 10.15 -5.85 9.31
C GLY A 22 9.86 -4.73 8.32
N LEU A 23 10.69 -3.68 8.35
CA LEU A 23 10.53 -2.50 7.52
C LEU A 23 10.90 -2.83 6.05
N PRO A 24 9.94 -2.84 5.11
CA PRO A 24 10.25 -3.12 3.71
C PRO A 24 10.95 -1.94 3.07
N LYS A 25 11.83 -2.21 2.10
CA LYS A 25 12.47 -1.15 1.29
C LYS A 25 11.50 -0.55 0.26
N TYR A 26 10.62 -1.38 -0.28
CA TYR A 26 9.62 -1.00 -1.28
C TYR A 26 8.26 -1.62 -0.96
N ILE A 27 7.18 -0.86 -1.17
CA ILE A 27 5.81 -1.38 -1.15
C ILE A 27 5.21 -1.12 -2.52
N VAL A 28 4.74 -2.18 -3.17
CA VAL A 28 3.99 -2.07 -4.42
C VAL A 28 2.52 -2.16 -4.09
N SER A 29 1.74 -1.19 -4.53
CA SER A 29 0.29 -1.17 -4.31
C SER A 29 -0.43 -0.68 -5.54
N ASP A 30 -1.68 -1.09 -5.64
CA ASP A 30 -2.54 -0.68 -6.73
C ASP A 30 -2.83 0.83 -6.69
N ASN A 31 -3.13 1.44 -7.84
CA ASN A 31 -3.51 2.84 -7.99
C ASN A 31 -4.86 3.21 -7.34
N GLY A 32 -5.50 2.29 -6.62
CA GLY A 32 -6.64 2.60 -5.76
C GLY A 32 -6.38 3.86 -4.94
N THR A 33 -7.31 4.82 -5.02
CA THR A 33 -7.24 6.17 -4.39
C THR A 33 -6.89 6.14 -2.89
N GLN A 34 -7.19 5.01 -2.26
CA GLN A 34 -6.97 4.70 -0.85
C GLN A 34 -5.47 4.53 -0.54
N PHE A 35 -4.74 3.87 -1.44
CA PHE A 35 -3.29 3.63 -1.34
C PHE A 35 -2.52 4.81 -1.91
N ALA A 36 -3.05 5.47 -2.95
CA ALA A 36 -2.49 6.68 -3.56
C ALA A 36 -2.75 7.97 -2.77
N SER A 37 -3.41 7.88 -1.61
CA SER A 37 -3.64 9.05 -0.76
C SER A 37 -2.32 9.64 -0.27
N GLU A 38 -2.20 10.97 -0.32
CA GLU A 38 -1.02 11.72 0.15
C GLU A 38 -0.59 11.31 1.57
N LYS A 39 -1.57 11.05 2.46
CA LYS A 39 -1.32 10.60 3.84
C LYS A 39 -0.61 9.24 3.92
N VAL A 40 -0.86 8.35 2.96
CA VAL A 40 -0.20 7.03 2.89
C VAL A 40 1.20 7.19 2.31
N VAL A 41 1.36 8.01 1.27
CA VAL A 41 2.66 8.32 0.68
C VAL A 41 3.59 8.97 1.70
N GLU A 42 3.10 9.95 2.47
CA GLU A 42 3.88 10.62 3.50
C GLU A 42 4.27 9.65 4.64
N PHE A 43 3.34 8.78 5.05
CA PHE A 43 3.64 7.73 6.03
C PHE A 43 4.78 6.81 5.57
N CYS A 44 4.73 6.35 4.31
CA CYS A 44 5.79 5.52 3.73
C CYS A 44 7.12 6.30 3.66
N ARG A 45 7.12 7.55 3.19
CA ARG A 45 8.32 8.41 3.12
C ARG A 45 8.94 8.65 4.49
N SER A 46 8.14 8.95 5.52
CA SER A 46 8.61 9.14 6.90
C SER A 46 9.34 7.91 7.46
N LYS A 47 8.97 6.73 6.96
CA LYS A 47 9.58 5.45 7.35
C LYS A 47 10.72 5.02 6.42
N GLY A 48 11.07 5.80 5.40
CA GLY A 48 12.09 5.43 4.40
C GLY A 48 11.63 4.33 3.44
N ILE A 49 10.32 4.06 3.37
CA ILE A 49 9.72 3.08 2.49
C ILE A 49 9.40 3.76 1.15
N GLN A 50 9.91 3.21 0.06
CA GLN A 50 9.55 3.69 -1.27
C GLN A 50 8.24 3.01 -1.71
N ASN A 51 7.16 3.79 -1.81
CA ASN A 51 5.88 3.30 -2.29
C ASN A 51 5.80 3.43 -3.82
N THR A 52 5.58 2.32 -4.52
CA THR A 52 5.41 2.26 -5.98
C THR A 52 3.97 1.90 -6.29
N PHE A 53 3.32 2.71 -7.12
CA PHE A 53 1.97 2.47 -7.55
C PHE A 53 1.96 1.78 -8.91
N ILE A 54 1.29 0.64 -9.02
CA ILE A 54 1.01 -0.01 -10.31
C ILE A 54 -0.44 0.29 -10.69
N SER A 55 -0.65 0.71 -11.94
CA SER A 55 -2.00 0.97 -12.46
C SER A 55 -2.71 -0.37 -12.70
N VAL A 56 -4.01 -0.45 -12.37
CA VAL A 56 -4.92 -1.58 -12.68
C VAL A 56 -5.05 -1.82 -14.19
N GLU A 57 -4.34 -1.08 -15.04
CA GLU A 57 -4.39 -1.25 -16.49
C GLU A 57 -3.77 -2.58 -16.96
N HIS A 58 -3.03 -3.29 -16.10
CA HIS A 58 -2.56 -4.65 -16.36
C HIS A 58 -3.11 -5.66 -15.32
N PRO A 59 -4.30 -6.24 -15.54
CA PRO A 59 -4.82 -7.33 -14.70
C PRO A 59 -3.94 -8.59 -14.67
N GLN A 60 -2.91 -8.69 -15.52
CA GLN A 60 -2.00 -9.84 -15.54
C GLN A 60 -1.05 -9.96 -14.33
N ALA A 61 -0.86 -8.91 -13.53
CA ALA A 61 -0.01 -8.99 -12.33
C ALA A 61 -0.78 -9.40 -11.06
N ASN A 62 -2.12 -9.37 -11.10
CA ASN A 62 -2.98 -9.79 -9.98
C ASN A 62 -3.43 -11.26 -10.08
N GLY A 63 -2.90 -12.03 -11.03
CA GLY A 63 -3.20 -13.46 -11.22
C GLY A 63 -2.65 -14.39 -10.13
N GLN A 64 -2.30 -13.87 -8.96
CA GLN A 64 -1.83 -14.64 -7.81
C GLN A 64 -2.62 -14.33 -6.53
N ALA A 65 -3.76 -13.63 -6.65
CA ALA A 65 -4.68 -13.32 -5.56
C ALA A 65 -6.05 -14.01 -5.72
N GLU A 66 -6.10 -15.12 -6.46
CA GLU A 66 -7.12 -16.16 -6.31
C GLU A 66 -6.52 -17.39 -5.62
#